data_AF-A0ABD3ZZX7-F1
#
_entry.id   AF-A0ABD3ZZX7-F1
#
_cell.length_a   1.000
_cell.length_b   1.000
_cell.length_c   1.000
_cell.angle_alpha   90.00
_cell.angle_beta   90.00
_cell.angle_gamma   90.00
#
_symmetry.space_group_name_H-M   'P 1'
#
loop_
_entity.id
_entity.type
_entity.pdbx_description
1 polymer ?
#
loop_
_entity_poly.entity_id
_entity_poly.type
_entity_poly.pdbx_seq_one_letter_code
_entity_poly.pdbx_strand_id
1 'polypeptide(L)'
;MIHAGDWNVSFTLQSISKVISFIAACMSRGIPYVLDRVDVEPTGDAFNSIIRLEINKPGKPFNPMINTGALTIASILPGESAYEKLEFLYSVMETLIGKRPRIHEEVFRSEWETAHRNRALAYYLKETNFLEADVEETLEVYLKQCAMESTTEDIALYAEAACS
;
A
#
# COMPACT_ATOMS: atom_id res chain seq x y z
N MET A 1 -18.93 -5.51 -19.01
CA MET A 1 -17.61 -6.15 -18.89
C MET A 1 -17.49 -7.30 -19.88
N ILE A 2 -16.29 -7.55 -20.42
CA ILE A 2 -15.98 -8.69 -21.30
C ILE A 2 -14.88 -9.50 -20.60
N HIS A 3 -15.02 -10.82 -20.55
CA HIS A 3 -14.13 -11.71 -19.78
C HIS A 3 -13.76 -12.95 -20.61
N ALA A 4 -12.56 -13.49 -20.40
CA ALA A 4 -12.07 -14.73 -21.02
C ALA A 4 -10.99 -15.37 -20.13
N GLY A 5 -10.81 -16.69 -20.23
CA GLY A 5 -9.83 -17.44 -19.42
C GLY A 5 -10.24 -17.55 -17.95
N ASP A 6 -9.24 -17.60 -17.05
CA ASP A 6 -9.41 -17.76 -15.60
C ASP A 6 -9.79 -16.44 -14.89
N TRP A 7 -10.75 -15.72 -15.44
CA TRP A 7 -11.08 -14.35 -15.03
C TRP A 7 -11.67 -14.25 -13.61
N ASN A 8 -12.27 -15.33 -13.10
CA ASN A 8 -12.94 -15.39 -11.80
C ASN A 8 -12.13 -16.17 -10.73
N VAL A 9 -10.83 -16.38 -10.96
CA VAL A 9 -9.95 -17.00 -9.97
C VAL A 9 -9.45 -15.93 -8.99
N SER A 10 -9.53 -16.21 -7.69
CA SER A 10 -9.02 -15.34 -6.63
C SER A 10 -7.49 -15.39 -6.58
N PHE A 11 -6.86 -14.24 -6.43
CA PHE A 11 -5.43 -14.10 -6.14
C PHE A 11 -5.20 -12.89 -5.21
N THR A 12 -4.02 -12.83 -4.58
CA THR A 12 -3.66 -11.69 -3.72
C THR A 12 -3.22 -10.48 -4.56
N LEU A 13 -3.70 -9.29 -4.22
CA LEU A 13 -3.43 -8.05 -4.96
C LEU A 13 -1.95 -7.68 -5.00
N GLN A 14 -1.21 -8.03 -3.95
CA GLN A 14 0.22 -7.71 -3.84
C GLN A 14 0.45 -6.21 -4.09
N SER A 15 1.41 -5.86 -4.94
CA SER A 15 1.74 -4.45 -5.23
C SER A 15 0.62 -3.65 -5.91
N ILE A 16 -0.41 -4.28 -6.49
CA ILE A 16 -1.57 -3.56 -7.02
C ILE A 16 -2.28 -2.79 -5.89
N SER A 17 -2.28 -3.33 -4.67
CA SER A 17 -2.89 -2.70 -3.49
C SER A 17 -2.31 -1.30 -3.18
N LYS A 18 -1.10 -0.98 -3.64
CA LYS A 18 -0.45 0.33 -3.44
C LYS A 18 -1.21 1.47 -4.09
N VAL A 19 -1.82 1.21 -5.25
CA VAL A 19 -2.66 2.20 -5.95
C VAL A 19 -3.86 2.56 -5.09
N ILE A 20 -4.52 1.54 -4.54
CA ILE A 20 -5.72 1.71 -3.72
C ILE A 20 -5.39 2.41 -2.40
N SER A 21 -4.31 2.01 -1.71
CA SER A 21 -3.93 2.68 -0.44
C SER A 21 -3.47 4.12 -0.67
N PHE A 22 -2.83 4.43 -1.80
CA PHE A 22 -2.51 5.80 -2.18
C PHE A 22 -3.78 6.64 -2.42
N ILE A 23 -4.76 6.12 -3.16
CA ILE A 23 -6.06 6.78 -3.35
C ILE A 23 -6.74 7.03 -1.99
N ALA A 24 -6.79 6.03 -1.12
CA ALA A 24 -7.39 6.13 0.21
C ALA A 24 -6.70 7.20 1.09
N ALA A 25 -5.37 7.25 1.06
CA ALA A 25 -4.60 8.29 1.76
C ALA A 25 -4.90 9.69 1.20
N CYS A 26 -4.97 9.84 -0.11
CA CYS A 26 -5.33 11.11 -0.76
C CYS A 26 -6.77 11.54 -0.43
N MET A 27 -7.73 10.61 -0.37
CA MET A 27 -9.12 10.90 0.01
C MET A 27 -9.25 11.37 1.47
N SER A 28 -8.47 10.79 2.38
CA SER A 28 -8.55 11.10 3.82
C SER A 28 -7.73 12.32 4.24
N ARG A 29 -6.51 12.48 3.70
CA ARG A 29 -5.56 13.53 4.10
C ARG A 29 -5.46 14.68 3.11
N GLY A 30 -5.97 14.50 1.89
CA GLY A 30 -5.76 15.41 0.78
C GLY A 30 -4.40 15.19 0.09
N ILE A 31 -4.37 15.41 -1.22
CA ILE A 31 -3.16 15.28 -2.05
C ILE A 31 -1.97 16.09 -1.49
N PRO A 32 -2.12 17.37 -1.06
CA PRO A 32 -0.97 18.14 -0.56
C PRO A 32 -0.26 17.47 0.62
N TYR A 33 -1.02 16.91 1.57
CA TYR A 33 -0.46 16.21 2.71
C TYR A 33 0.33 14.97 2.29
N VAL A 34 -0.26 14.17 1.40
CA VAL A 34 0.38 12.94 0.91
C VAL A 34 1.68 13.27 0.17
N LEU A 35 1.66 14.30 -0.68
CA LEU A 35 2.83 14.74 -1.44
C LEU A 35 3.93 15.37 -0.58
N ASP A 36 3.64 15.82 0.65
CA ASP A 36 4.68 16.21 1.60
C ASP A 36 5.44 14.99 2.16
N ARG A 37 4.85 13.79 2.11
CA ARG A 37 5.42 12.55 2.68
C ARG A 37 6.05 11.62 1.67
N VAL A 38 5.53 11.60 0.46
CA VAL A 38 6.06 10.79 -0.64
C VAL A 38 6.06 11.61 -1.92
N ASP A 39 7.11 11.47 -2.72
CA ASP A 39 7.23 12.19 -4.00
C ASP A 39 6.46 11.46 -5.12
N VAL A 40 6.57 11.91 -6.37
CA VAL A 40 5.99 11.24 -7.55
C VAL A 40 7.03 10.96 -8.65
N GLU A 41 8.31 11.06 -8.30
CA GLU A 41 9.42 10.89 -9.22
C GLU A 41 9.65 9.41 -9.58
N PRO A 42 9.88 9.10 -10.87
CA PRO A 42 10.31 7.76 -11.26
C PRO A 42 11.69 7.47 -10.67
N THR A 43 11.87 6.29 -10.09
CA THR A 43 13.14 5.94 -9.40
C THR A 43 14.30 5.67 -10.35
N GLY A 44 14.03 5.31 -11.62
CA GLY A 44 15.05 4.86 -12.60
C GLY A 44 15.71 3.51 -12.25
N ASP A 45 15.68 3.11 -10.98
CA ASP A 45 16.24 1.90 -10.42
C ASP A 45 15.16 0.86 -10.09
N ALA A 46 15.59 -0.38 -9.81
CA ALA A 46 14.72 -1.44 -9.32
C ALA A 46 13.90 -0.95 -8.11
N PHE A 47 12.60 -1.29 -8.11
CA PHE A 47 11.57 -0.97 -7.09
C PHE A 47 11.98 -1.19 -5.61
N ASN A 48 13.08 -1.90 -5.41
CA ASN A 48 13.60 -2.43 -4.16
C ASN A 48 14.86 -1.71 -3.62
N SER A 49 15.42 -0.71 -4.33
CA SER A 49 16.71 -0.09 -3.96
C SER A 49 16.66 0.76 -2.66
N ILE A 50 17.47 0.39 -1.66
CA ILE A 50 17.67 1.19 -0.42
C ILE A 50 18.66 2.35 -0.63
N ILE A 51 19.53 2.22 -1.63
CA ILE A 51 20.69 3.09 -1.88
C ILE A 51 20.26 4.56 -2.03
N ARG A 52 19.13 4.81 -2.69
CA ARG A 52 18.65 6.18 -2.91
C ARG A 52 18.09 6.85 -1.66
N LEU A 53 17.58 6.10 -0.67
CA LEU A 53 17.08 6.70 0.57
C LEU A 53 18.22 7.27 1.41
N GLU A 54 19.37 6.56 1.43
CA GLU A 54 20.58 7.02 2.12
C GLU A 54 21.27 8.20 1.41
N ILE A 55 21.26 8.21 0.08
CA ILE A 55 21.93 9.26 -0.70
C ILE A 55 21.10 10.54 -0.77
N ASN A 56 19.78 10.44 -0.88
CA ASN A 56 18.92 11.62 -1.04
C ASN A 56 18.38 12.07 0.31
N LYS A 57 19.12 12.95 0.99
CA LYS A 57 18.60 13.64 2.18
C LYS A 57 17.44 14.56 1.77
N PRO A 58 16.30 14.54 2.48
CA PRO A 58 16.10 14.02 3.85
C PRO A 58 15.69 12.53 3.99
N GLY A 59 15.67 11.74 2.91
CA GLY A 59 15.24 10.34 2.93
C GLY A 59 13.79 10.13 2.50
N LYS A 60 13.18 11.15 1.87
CA LYS A 60 11.80 11.10 1.36
C LYS A 60 11.66 9.99 0.31
N PRO A 61 10.66 9.10 0.41
CA PRO A 61 10.41 8.10 -0.63
C PRO A 61 10.03 8.75 -1.97
N PHE A 62 10.51 8.17 -3.07
CA PHE A 62 10.41 8.74 -4.42
C PHE A 62 9.02 8.68 -5.04
N ASN A 63 8.27 7.60 -4.77
CA ASN A 63 6.91 7.47 -5.27
C ASN A 63 6.14 6.46 -4.42
N PRO A 64 4.80 6.57 -4.33
CA PRO A 64 3.97 5.63 -3.57
C PRO A 64 3.99 4.22 -4.16
N MET A 65 4.49 4.05 -5.39
CA MET A 65 4.53 2.78 -6.11
C MET A 65 5.82 1.99 -5.85
N ILE A 66 6.73 2.44 -4.97
CA ILE A 66 7.85 1.65 -4.41
C ILE A 66 7.54 1.18 -2.98
N ASN A 67 8.25 0.16 -2.47
CA ASN A 67 8.01 -0.38 -1.12
C ASN A 67 8.04 0.71 -0.04
N THR A 68 9.02 1.62 -0.08
CA THR A 68 9.15 2.67 0.93
C THR A 68 8.06 3.71 0.85
N GLY A 69 7.66 4.11 -0.35
CA GLY A 69 6.51 4.99 -0.52
C GLY A 69 5.23 4.32 -0.03
N ALA A 70 5.01 3.05 -0.36
CA ALA A 70 3.83 2.32 0.10
C ALA A 70 3.80 2.11 1.63
N LEU A 71 4.96 1.90 2.27
CA LEU A 71 5.07 1.85 3.73
C LEU A 71 4.73 3.22 4.35
N THR A 72 5.24 4.32 3.79
CA THR A 72 4.85 5.66 4.21
C THR A 72 3.35 5.89 4.04
N ILE A 73 2.76 5.50 2.90
CA ILE A 73 1.32 5.57 2.65
C ILE A 73 0.54 4.76 3.69
N ALA A 74 0.93 3.52 3.98
CA ALA A 74 0.29 2.70 5.00
C ALA A 74 0.32 3.35 6.38
N SER A 75 1.42 4.03 6.74
CA SER A 75 1.57 4.69 8.04
C SER A 75 0.64 5.91 8.20
N ILE A 76 0.34 6.64 7.12
CA ILE A 76 -0.46 7.88 7.16
C ILE A 76 -1.96 7.68 7.00
N LEU A 77 -2.41 6.44 6.70
CA LEU A 77 -3.84 6.10 6.70
C LEU A 77 -4.47 6.50 8.05
N PRO A 78 -5.74 6.96 8.05
CA PRO A 78 -6.40 7.42 9.26
C PRO A 78 -6.63 6.27 10.24
N GLY A 79 -6.46 6.54 11.53
CA GLY A 79 -6.57 5.54 12.60
C GLY A 79 -5.31 5.49 13.47
N GLU A 80 -5.51 5.07 14.72
CA GLU A 80 -4.48 4.96 15.76
C GLU A 80 -3.97 3.51 15.95
N SER A 81 -4.45 2.60 15.11
CA SER A 81 -4.01 1.20 15.10
C SER A 81 -4.07 0.61 13.69
N ALA A 82 -3.36 -0.51 13.48
CA ALA A 82 -3.43 -1.24 12.21
C ALA A 82 -4.86 -1.64 11.84
N TYR A 83 -5.67 -2.01 12.85
CA TYR A 83 -7.08 -2.35 12.65
C TYR A 83 -7.89 -1.17 12.09
N GLU A 84 -7.77 0.02 12.68
CA GLU A 84 -8.50 1.21 12.24
C GLU A 84 -8.05 1.66 10.84
N LYS A 85 -6.74 1.63 10.56
CA LYS A 85 -6.18 1.97 9.25
C LYS A 85 -6.67 1.01 8.15
N LEU A 86 -6.71 -0.28 8.46
CA LEU A 86 -7.23 -1.30 7.54
C LEU A 86 -8.73 -1.20 7.36
N GLU A 87 -9.49 -0.92 8.42
CA GLU A 87 -10.93 -0.73 8.36
C GLU A 87 -11.29 0.42 7.42
N PHE A 88 -10.57 1.53 7.51
CA PHE A 88 -10.71 2.64 6.57
C PHE A 88 -10.40 2.19 5.13
N LEU A 89 -9.28 1.51 4.90
CA LEU A 89 -8.92 1.02 3.56
C LEU A 89 -9.98 0.07 2.99
N TYR A 90 -10.51 -0.84 3.80
CA TYR A 90 -11.57 -1.76 3.41
C TYR A 90 -12.86 -1.02 3.05
N SER A 91 -13.22 0.04 3.79
CA SER A 91 -14.40 0.86 3.49
C SER A 91 -14.25 1.61 2.16
N VAL A 92 -13.05 2.08 1.83
CA VAL A 92 -12.76 2.71 0.54
C VAL A 92 -12.92 1.70 -0.59
N MET A 93 -12.34 0.50 -0.45
CA MET A 93 -12.49 -0.57 -1.44
C MET A 93 -13.93 -1.01 -1.64
N GLU A 94 -14.67 -1.17 -0.54
CA GLU A 94 -16.10 -1.49 -0.56
C GLU A 94 -16.91 -0.41 -1.27
N THR A 95 -16.54 0.87 -1.11
CA THR A 95 -17.17 1.98 -1.82
C THR A 95 -16.87 1.97 -3.32
N LEU A 96 -15.63 1.61 -3.71
CA LEU A 96 -15.21 1.61 -5.11
C LEU A 96 -15.88 0.51 -5.95
N ILE A 97 -16.03 -0.70 -5.39
CA ILE A 97 -16.52 -1.86 -6.17
C ILE A 97 -17.72 -2.59 -5.55
N GLY A 98 -18.31 -2.05 -4.47
CA GLY A 98 -19.48 -2.63 -3.81
C GLY A 98 -19.21 -3.92 -3.03
N LYS A 99 -17.95 -4.26 -2.79
CA LYS A 99 -17.52 -5.53 -2.18
C LYS A 99 -16.40 -5.29 -1.20
N ARG A 100 -16.56 -5.80 0.01
CA ARG A 100 -15.52 -5.77 1.04
C ARG A 100 -14.41 -6.79 0.74
N PRO A 101 -13.12 -6.40 0.81
CA PRO A 101 -12.01 -7.31 0.53
C PRO A 101 -11.92 -8.43 1.59
N ARG A 102 -11.44 -9.59 1.15
CA ARG A 102 -11.06 -10.70 2.04
C ARG A 102 -9.54 -10.76 2.13
N ILE A 103 -9.00 -11.21 3.26
CA ILE A 103 -7.56 -11.37 3.45
C ILE A 103 -7.20 -12.85 3.31
N HIS A 104 -6.19 -13.12 2.49
CA HIS A 104 -5.58 -14.44 2.40
C HIS A 104 -4.62 -14.65 3.57
N GLU A 105 -5.15 -15.13 4.71
CA GLU A 105 -4.43 -15.23 5.99
C GLU A 105 -3.12 -16.03 5.90
N GLU A 106 -3.08 -17.12 5.11
CA GLU A 106 -1.85 -17.91 4.94
C GLU A 106 -0.72 -17.13 4.24
N VAL A 107 -1.07 -16.32 3.23
CA VAL A 107 -0.10 -15.46 2.52
C VAL A 107 0.37 -14.35 3.47
N PHE A 108 -0.55 -13.71 4.20
CA PHE A 108 -0.20 -12.71 5.21
C PHE A 108 0.79 -13.27 6.25
N ARG A 109 0.52 -14.45 6.82
CA ARG A 109 1.41 -15.07 7.82
C ARG A 109 2.78 -15.41 7.23
N SER A 110 2.80 -15.99 6.04
CA SER A 110 4.05 -16.33 5.33
C SER A 110 4.90 -15.09 5.04
N GLU A 111 4.27 -14.01 4.57
CA GLU A 111 4.94 -12.73 4.34
C GLU A 111 5.39 -12.07 5.64
N TRP A 112 4.56 -12.10 6.68
CA TRP A 112 4.89 -11.54 8.00
C TRP A 112 6.16 -12.13 8.58
N GLU A 113 6.33 -13.46 8.52
CA GLU A 113 7.50 -14.17 9.02
C GLU A 113 8.78 -13.83 8.24
N THR A 114 8.66 -13.51 6.94
CA THR A 114 9.80 -13.32 6.04
C THR A 114 10.04 -11.86 5.61
N ALA A 115 9.26 -10.90 6.13
CA ALA A 115 9.32 -9.48 5.78
C ALA A 115 10.54 -8.71 6.32
N HIS A 116 11.70 -9.35 6.47
CA HIS A 116 12.94 -8.73 6.99
C HIS A 116 13.31 -7.44 6.25
N ARG A 117 13.18 -7.44 4.91
CA ARG A 117 13.47 -6.27 4.08
C ARG A 117 12.51 -5.12 4.37
N ASN A 118 11.21 -5.38 4.40
CA ASN A 118 10.21 -4.34 4.66
C ASN A 118 10.37 -3.78 6.06
N ARG A 119 10.73 -4.60 7.06
CA ARG A 119 11.10 -4.13 8.40
C ARG A 119 12.31 -3.20 8.36
N ALA A 120 13.39 -3.57 7.68
CA ALA A 120 14.57 -2.71 7.54
C ALA A 120 14.21 -1.36 6.89
N LEU A 121 13.40 -1.38 5.83
CA LEU A 121 12.92 -0.16 5.18
C LEU A 121 12.04 0.69 6.11
N ALA A 122 11.13 0.07 6.87
CA ALA A 122 10.25 0.79 7.79
C ALA A 122 11.01 1.41 8.96
N TYR A 123 12.00 0.71 9.54
CA TYR A 123 12.89 1.30 10.54
C TYR A 123 13.68 2.48 9.97
N TYR A 124 14.17 2.37 8.74
CA TYR A 124 14.85 3.47 8.07
C TYR A 124 13.92 4.68 7.87
N LEU A 125 12.68 4.46 7.45
CA LEU A 125 11.69 5.52 7.31
C LEU A 125 11.32 6.16 8.65
N LYS A 126 11.31 5.38 9.74
CA LYS A 126 11.09 5.89 11.11
C LYS A 126 12.22 6.83 11.52
N GLU A 127 13.47 6.43 11.29
CA GLU A 127 14.66 7.26 11.56
C GLU A 127 14.65 8.59 10.78
N THR A 128 14.20 8.54 9.53
CA THR A 128 14.13 9.71 8.63
C THR A 128 12.84 10.52 8.75
N ASN A 129 11.95 10.18 9.71
CA ASN A 129 10.67 10.83 9.97
C ASN A 129 9.67 10.78 8.79
N PHE A 130 9.75 9.75 7.95
CA PHE A 130 8.78 9.45 6.88
C PHE A 130 7.85 8.27 7.21
N LEU A 131 7.73 7.92 8.50
CA LEU A 131 6.79 6.93 9.02
C LEU A 131 5.98 7.56 10.17
N GLU A 132 4.68 7.76 9.98
CA GLU A 132 3.81 8.44 10.97
C GLU A 132 3.08 7.48 11.93
N ALA A 133 3.43 6.20 11.89
CA ALA A 133 2.92 5.16 12.77
C ALA A 133 4.10 4.32 13.31
N ASP A 134 3.81 3.32 14.14
CA ASP A 134 4.84 2.37 14.57
C ASP A 134 5.24 1.41 13.44
N VAL A 135 6.45 0.88 13.52
CA VAL A 135 7.02 0.03 12.45
C VAL A 135 6.20 -1.24 12.25
N GLU A 136 5.91 -1.98 13.31
CA GLU A 136 5.16 -3.23 13.19
C GLU A 136 3.69 -2.98 12.83
N GLU A 137 3.10 -1.87 13.30
CA GLU A 137 1.77 -1.44 12.89
C GLU A 137 1.71 -1.15 11.38
N THR A 138 2.67 -0.37 10.88
CA THR A 138 2.76 -0.05 9.45
C THR A 138 2.97 -1.30 8.60
N LEU A 139 3.81 -2.23 9.07
CA LEU A 139 4.03 -3.52 8.43
C LEU A 139 2.75 -4.35 8.39
N GLU A 140 1.94 -4.34 9.45
CA GLU A 140 0.69 -5.10 9.48
C GLU A 140 -0.29 -4.58 8.44
N VAL A 141 -0.45 -3.26 8.37
CA VAL A 141 -1.29 -2.61 7.35
C VAL A 141 -0.78 -2.92 5.95
N TYR A 142 0.53 -2.74 5.72
CA TYR A 142 1.16 -2.96 4.42
C TYR A 142 1.03 -4.41 3.93
N LEU A 143 1.25 -5.39 4.80
CA LEU A 143 1.20 -6.80 4.41
C LEU A 143 -0.25 -7.30 4.28
N LYS A 144 -1.18 -6.84 5.13
CA LYS A 144 -2.59 -7.16 4.95
C LYS A 144 -3.16 -6.55 3.69
N GLN A 145 -2.78 -5.32 3.30
CA GLN A 145 -3.22 -4.79 2.01
C GLN A 145 -2.68 -5.62 0.82
N CYS A 146 -1.46 -6.14 0.90
CA CYS A 146 -0.90 -7.02 -0.14
C CYS A 146 -1.65 -8.36 -0.21
N ALA A 147 -2.06 -8.89 0.95
CA ALA A 147 -2.79 -10.15 1.06
C ALA A 147 -4.29 -10.06 0.76
N MET A 148 -4.81 -8.89 0.35
CA MET A 148 -6.20 -8.74 -0.07
C MET A 148 -6.47 -9.55 -1.34
N GLU A 149 -7.53 -10.35 -1.30
CA GLU A 149 -7.97 -11.19 -2.40
C GLU A 149 -8.79 -10.42 -3.43
N SER A 150 -8.59 -10.74 -4.70
CA SER A 150 -9.25 -10.10 -5.84
C SER A 150 -9.31 -11.04 -7.04
N THR A 151 -10.25 -10.81 -7.94
CA THR A 151 -10.31 -11.45 -9.27
C THR A 151 -9.90 -10.44 -10.35
N THR A 152 -9.78 -10.89 -11.61
CA THR A 152 -9.51 -9.96 -12.72
C THR A 152 -10.64 -8.95 -12.96
N GLU A 153 -11.87 -9.32 -12.59
CA GLU A 153 -13.02 -8.42 -12.64
C GLU A 153 -12.91 -7.32 -11.58
N ASP A 154 -12.58 -7.68 -10.34
CA ASP A 154 -12.43 -6.73 -9.24
C ASP A 154 -11.35 -5.65 -9.58
N ILE A 155 -10.18 -6.04 -10.11
CA ILE A 155 -9.14 -5.06 -10.53
C ILE A 155 -9.54 -4.20 -11.73
N ALA A 156 -10.36 -4.72 -12.65
CA ALA A 156 -10.90 -3.92 -13.75
C ALA A 156 -11.85 -2.83 -13.23
N LEU A 157 -12.69 -3.17 -12.25
CA LEU A 157 -13.60 -2.21 -11.61
C LEU A 157 -12.84 -1.16 -10.80
N TYR A 158 -11.77 -1.54 -10.07
CA TYR A 158 -10.92 -0.56 -9.39
C TYR A 158 -10.29 0.44 -10.37
N ALA A 159 -9.84 -0.02 -11.54
CA ALA A 159 -9.27 0.83 -12.58
C ALA A 159 -10.31 1.78 -13.20
N GLU A 160 -11.55 1.30 -13.43
CA GLU A 160 -12.66 2.13 -13.91
C GLU A 160 -13.01 3.22 -12.89
N ALA A 161 -13.14 2.85 -11.62
CA ALA A 161 -13.46 3.79 -10.55
C ALA A 161 -12.37 4.86 -10.35
N ALA A 162 -11.09 4.50 -10.52
CA ALA A 162 -9.98 5.45 -10.40
C ALA A 162 -9.90 6.48 -11.55
N CYS A 163 -10.54 6.20 -12.69
CA CYS A 163 -10.58 7.09 -13.86
C CYS A 163 -11.82 8.00 -13.91
N SER A 164 -12.75 7.83 -12.96
CA SER A 164 -14.05 8.52 -12.89
C SER A 164 -13.97 9.77 -12.03
#